data_AF-A0AAW7XH08-F1
#
_entry.id   AF-A0AAW7XH08-F1
#
_cell.length_a   1.000
_cell.length_b   1.000
_cell.length_c   1.000
_cell.angle_alpha   90.00
_cell.angle_beta   90.00
_cell.angle_gamma   90.00
#
_symmetry.space_group_name_H-M   'P 1'
#
loop_
_entity.id
_entity.type
_entity.pdbx_description
1 polymer ?
#
loop_
_entity_poly.entity_id
_entity_poly.type
_entity_poly.pdbx_seq_one_letter_code
_entity_poly.pdbx_strand_id
1 'polypeptide(L)'
;MPTIQALTSYITKEMRVNAQSSQARDIRQKNQSLLDTFKALTQWKSMVGNRRPWDHKGYIKNTYGEWALDAETETEFNFDIWSNIHYGYVGRSVGFSGWTLKAGAGYAQWAAGTSPKGYWSRRADTFGDADVIAAFDDPKDQAAIQIGIALWDSYKLNITSDLLLEALRLNRSSLQTR
;
A
#
# COMPACT_ATOMS: atom_id res chain seq x y z
N MET A 1 -25.87 1.73 -6.98
CA MET A 1 -24.40 1.57 -7.00
C MET A 1 -23.88 1.87 -5.61
N PRO A 2 -22.95 1.09 -5.07
CA PRO A 2 -22.32 1.42 -3.79
C PRO A 2 -21.54 2.74 -3.94
N THR A 3 -21.64 3.60 -2.93
CA THR A 3 -21.16 4.98 -3.01
C THR A 3 -19.67 5.07 -2.70
N ILE A 4 -19.00 6.11 -3.19
CA ILE A 4 -17.59 6.38 -2.84
C ILE A 4 -17.40 6.48 -1.32
N GLN A 5 -18.40 6.96 -0.58
CA GLN A 5 -18.39 7.04 0.89
C GLN A 5 -18.34 5.65 1.55
N ALA A 6 -19.03 4.65 0.98
CA ALA A 6 -18.97 3.28 1.48
C ALA A 6 -17.58 2.67 1.26
N LEU A 7 -16.97 2.93 0.10
CA LEU A 7 -15.64 2.45 -0.23
C LEU A 7 -14.54 3.12 0.61
N THR A 8 -14.59 4.44 0.78
CA THR A 8 -13.65 5.16 1.68
C THR A 8 -13.80 4.69 3.13
N SER A 9 -15.03 4.45 3.60
CA SER A 9 -15.29 3.89 4.93
C SER A 9 -14.67 2.51 5.11
N TYR A 10 -14.85 1.62 4.12
CA TYR A 10 -14.26 0.29 4.13
C TYR A 10 -12.74 0.34 4.18
N ILE A 11 -12.10 1.04 3.25
CA ILE A 11 -10.64 1.01 3.16
C ILE A 11 -9.98 1.74 4.34
N THR A 12 -10.59 2.81 4.87
CA THR A 12 -10.12 3.47 6.09
C THR A 12 -10.22 2.54 7.30
N LYS A 13 -11.28 1.74 7.40
CA LYS A 13 -11.39 0.72 8.45
C LYS A 13 -10.26 -0.32 8.30
N GLU A 14 -10.05 -0.87 7.10
CA GLU A 14 -8.99 -1.84 6.85
C GLU A 14 -7.60 -1.28 7.18
N MET A 15 -7.30 -0.04 6.77
CA MET A 15 -6.06 0.67 7.11
C MET A 15 -5.83 0.72 8.63
N ARG A 16 -6.85 1.10 9.40
CA ARG A 16 -6.77 1.19 10.86
C ARG A 16 -6.64 -0.18 11.52
N VAL A 17 -7.39 -1.18 11.06
CA VAL A 17 -7.36 -2.55 11.58
C VAL A 17 -6.00 -3.19 11.32
N ASN A 18 -5.51 -3.11 10.08
CA ASN A 18 -4.28 -3.75 9.66
C ASN A 18 -3.06 -3.09 10.31
N ALA A 19 -3.01 -1.77 10.44
CA ALA A 19 -1.94 -1.07 11.16
C ALA A 19 -1.82 -1.43 12.66
N GLN A 20 -2.90 -1.93 13.27
CA GLN A 20 -2.97 -2.35 14.68
C GLN A 20 -2.89 -3.87 14.89
N SER A 21 -2.93 -4.64 13.80
CA SER A 21 -2.90 -6.10 13.81
C SER A 21 -1.64 -6.66 14.48
N SER A 22 -1.69 -7.91 14.93
CA SER A 22 -0.50 -8.60 15.46
C SER A 22 0.56 -8.76 14.37
N GLN A 23 0.16 -8.99 13.11
CA GLN A 23 1.05 -9.07 11.96
C GLN A 23 1.81 -7.75 11.74
N ALA A 24 1.11 -6.60 11.78
CA ALA A 24 1.78 -5.30 11.66
C ALA A 24 2.73 -5.01 12.83
N ARG A 25 2.34 -5.36 14.06
CA ARG A 25 3.23 -5.25 15.23
C ARG A 25 4.50 -6.07 15.07
N ASP A 26 4.36 -7.31 14.61
CA ASP A 26 5.46 -8.23 14.41
C ASP A 26 6.41 -7.78 13.26
N ILE A 27 5.85 -7.28 12.15
CA ILE A 27 6.66 -6.66 11.07
C ILE A 27 7.40 -5.42 11.62
N ARG A 28 6.72 -4.57 12.40
CA ARG A 28 7.33 -3.37 12.98
C ARG A 28 8.49 -3.71 13.92
N GLN A 29 8.34 -4.73 14.77
CA GLN A 29 9.40 -5.19 15.67
C GLN A 29 10.62 -5.70 14.88
N LYS A 30 10.39 -6.53 13.86
CA LYS A 30 11.46 -7.02 12.97
C LYS A 30 12.14 -5.89 12.20
N ASN A 31 11.43 -4.82 11.88
CA ASN A 31 11.97 -3.68 11.15
C ASN A 31 12.81 -2.72 12.04
N GLN A 32 13.11 -3.08 13.30
CA GLN A 32 13.95 -2.26 14.19
C GLN A 32 15.45 -2.54 14.05
N SER A 33 15.85 -3.68 13.45
CA SER A 33 17.26 -4.05 13.28
C SER A 33 17.54 -4.44 11.83
N LEU A 34 18.73 -4.09 11.32
CA LEU A 34 19.14 -4.41 9.94
C LEU A 34 19.10 -5.92 9.64
N LEU A 35 19.39 -6.76 10.63
CA LEU A 35 19.37 -8.22 10.48
C LEU A 35 17.95 -8.79 10.38
N ASP A 36 16.97 -8.16 11.04
CA ASP A 36 15.58 -8.63 11.06
C ASP A 36 14.68 -7.95 10.01
N THR A 37 15.09 -6.83 9.41
CA THR A 37 14.38 -6.15 8.31
C THR A 37 14.02 -7.13 7.18
N PHE A 38 14.86 -8.12 6.92
CA PHE A 38 14.56 -9.16 5.94
C PHE A 38 13.33 -10.01 6.28
N LYS A 39 13.21 -10.41 7.55
CA LYS A 39 12.05 -11.15 8.05
C LYS A 39 10.82 -10.24 7.97
N ALA A 40 10.97 -8.94 8.28
CA ALA A 40 9.92 -7.95 8.16
C ALA A 40 9.39 -7.87 6.72
N LEU A 41 10.27 -7.79 5.71
CA LEU A 41 9.90 -7.71 4.30
C LEU A 41 9.29 -9.01 3.77
N THR A 42 9.79 -10.16 4.21
CA THR A 42 9.24 -11.46 3.82
C THR A 42 7.82 -11.61 4.35
N GLN A 43 7.59 -11.22 5.60
CA GLN A 43 6.27 -11.21 6.21
C GLN A 43 5.36 -10.17 5.54
N TRP A 44 5.85 -8.96 5.29
CA TRP A 44 5.12 -7.93 4.52
C TRP A 44 4.63 -8.47 3.18
N LYS A 45 5.50 -9.12 2.39
CA LYS A 45 5.13 -9.74 1.11
C LYS A 45 4.01 -10.77 1.27
N SER A 46 4.07 -11.60 2.32
CA SER A 46 3.04 -12.61 2.59
C SER A 46 1.66 -12.01 2.90
N MET A 47 1.62 -10.75 3.31
CA MET A 47 0.38 -10.03 3.60
C MET A 47 -0.19 -9.29 2.39
N VAL A 48 0.68 -8.65 1.58
CA VAL A 48 0.26 -7.71 0.50
C VAL A 48 0.29 -8.29 -0.91
N GLY A 49 0.81 -9.50 -1.10
CA GLY A 49 0.86 -10.14 -2.41
C GLY A 49 -0.53 -10.42 -3.00
N ASN A 50 -0.58 -10.80 -4.27
CA ASN A 50 -1.82 -11.15 -4.97
C ASN A 50 -2.63 -12.20 -4.17
N ARG A 51 -3.91 -11.92 -3.91
CA ARG A 51 -4.86 -12.74 -3.12
C ARG A 51 -4.41 -13.00 -1.68
N ARG A 52 -3.56 -12.14 -1.11
CA ARG A 52 -3.14 -12.20 0.30
C ARG A 52 -4.05 -11.34 1.18
N PRO A 53 -3.98 -11.47 2.52
CA PRO A 53 -4.95 -10.83 3.41
C PRO A 53 -5.08 -9.30 3.30
N TRP A 54 -4.05 -8.61 2.82
CA TRP A 54 -4.03 -7.15 2.62
C TRP A 54 -4.12 -6.74 1.15
N ASP A 55 -4.41 -7.68 0.26
CA ASP A 55 -4.80 -7.40 -1.12
C ASP A 55 -6.31 -7.23 -1.19
N HIS A 56 -6.76 -5.98 -1.26
CA HIS A 56 -8.17 -5.64 -1.25
C HIS A 56 -8.76 -5.53 -2.66
N LYS A 57 -7.95 -5.64 -3.73
CA LYS A 57 -8.37 -5.38 -5.11
C LYS A 57 -9.56 -6.25 -5.51
N GLY A 58 -9.48 -7.56 -5.25
CA GLY A 58 -10.55 -8.51 -5.60
C GLY A 58 -11.86 -8.25 -4.85
N TYR A 59 -11.78 -7.99 -3.54
CA TYR A 59 -12.96 -7.65 -2.74
C TYR A 59 -13.60 -6.34 -3.21
N ILE A 60 -12.78 -5.31 -3.43
CA ILE A 60 -13.25 -3.99 -3.85
C ILE A 60 -13.97 -4.08 -5.20
N LYS A 61 -13.33 -4.72 -6.18
CA LYS A 61 -13.91 -4.89 -7.52
C LYS A 61 -15.26 -5.62 -7.48
N ASN A 62 -15.37 -6.67 -6.65
CA ASN A 62 -16.58 -7.49 -6.56
C ASN A 62 -17.71 -6.82 -5.75
N THR A 63 -17.38 -6.00 -4.76
CA THR A 63 -18.38 -5.37 -3.86
C THR A 63 -18.76 -3.96 -4.30
N TYR A 64 -17.79 -3.17 -4.76
CA TYR A 64 -17.98 -1.75 -5.09
C TYR A 64 -17.98 -1.46 -6.60
N GLY A 65 -17.52 -2.41 -7.41
CA GLY A 65 -17.35 -2.23 -8.86
C GLY A 65 -15.94 -1.80 -9.23
N GLU A 66 -15.71 -1.67 -10.54
CA GLU A 66 -14.40 -1.31 -11.09
C GLU A 66 -14.07 0.18 -10.94
N TRP A 67 -15.10 1.01 -10.87
CA TRP A 67 -15.00 2.47 -10.77
C TRP A 67 -15.94 2.97 -9.67
N ALA A 68 -15.46 3.92 -8.87
CA ALA A 68 -16.24 4.60 -7.86
C ALA A 68 -16.36 6.08 -8.22
N LEU A 69 -17.60 6.55 -8.45
CA LEU A 69 -17.91 7.93 -8.77
C LEU A 69 -18.01 8.79 -7.51
N ASP A 70 -17.23 9.86 -7.46
CA ASP A 70 -17.44 11.01 -6.59
C ASP A 70 -18.35 12.03 -7.27
N ALA A 71 -19.63 12.04 -6.92
CA ALA A 71 -20.61 12.94 -7.52
C ALA A 71 -20.33 14.43 -7.25
N GLU A 72 -19.58 14.76 -6.19
CA GLU A 72 -19.25 16.16 -5.86
C GLU A 72 -18.19 16.75 -6.78
N THR A 73 -17.27 15.93 -7.25
CA THR A 73 -16.17 16.35 -8.13
C THR A 73 -16.27 15.80 -9.53
N GLU A 74 -17.36 15.08 -9.83
CA GLU A 74 -17.60 14.36 -11.10
C GLU A 74 -16.40 13.49 -11.51
N THR A 75 -15.71 12.93 -10.52
CA THR A 75 -14.46 12.17 -10.70
C THR A 75 -14.70 10.69 -10.45
N GLU A 76 -14.23 9.84 -11.36
CA GLU A 76 -14.23 8.39 -11.17
C GLU A 76 -12.85 7.90 -10.73
N PHE A 77 -12.83 7.04 -9.72
CA PHE A 77 -11.63 6.41 -9.18
C PHE A 77 -11.62 4.92 -9.46
N ASN A 78 -10.55 4.42 -10.07
CA ASN A 78 -10.41 2.99 -10.36
C ASN A 78 -10.23 2.15 -9.08
N PHE A 79 -10.67 0.89 -9.10
CA PHE A 79 -10.58 -0.03 -7.96
C PHE A 79 -9.15 -0.32 -7.48
N ASP A 80 -8.13 -0.14 -8.31
CA ASP A 80 -6.74 -0.45 -7.95
C ASP A 80 -6.12 0.52 -6.94
N ILE A 81 -6.47 1.81 -7.02
CA ILE A 81 -5.87 2.86 -6.16
C ILE A 81 -6.10 2.60 -4.67
N TRP A 82 -7.21 1.98 -4.31
CA TRP A 82 -7.62 1.81 -2.90
C TRP A 82 -6.69 0.85 -2.16
N SER A 83 -6.34 -0.28 -2.79
CA SER A 83 -5.40 -1.23 -2.21
C SER A 83 -3.97 -0.66 -2.19
N ASN A 84 -3.63 0.21 -3.13
CA ASN A 84 -2.33 0.90 -3.19
C ASN A 84 -2.20 1.99 -2.12
N ILE A 85 -3.27 2.75 -1.83
CA ILE A 85 -3.35 3.66 -0.67
C ILE A 85 -3.19 2.88 0.63
N HIS A 86 -3.90 1.75 0.78
CA HIS A 86 -3.76 0.87 1.94
C HIS A 86 -2.32 0.35 2.09
N TYR A 87 -1.69 -0.09 1.00
CA TYR A 87 -0.29 -0.52 0.97
C TYR A 87 0.66 0.56 1.50
N GLY A 88 0.53 1.79 0.99
CA GLY A 88 1.34 2.92 1.43
C GLY A 88 1.14 3.24 2.91
N TYR A 89 -0.11 3.30 3.37
CA TYR A 89 -0.47 3.64 4.75
C TYR A 89 0.02 2.59 5.75
N VAL A 90 -0.32 1.30 5.54
CA VAL A 90 0.06 0.23 6.47
C VAL A 90 1.57 0.00 6.41
N GLY A 91 2.17 0.09 5.23
CA GLY A 91 3.62 -0.05 5.05
C GLY A 91 4.39 1.02 5.82
N ARG A 92 3.90 2.26 5.79
CA ARG A 92 4.47 3.35 6.59
C ARG A 92 4.26 3.11 8.09
N SER A 93 3.13 2.54 8.49
CA SER A 93 2.82 2.21 9.89
C SER A 93 3.73 1.18 10.54
N VAL A 94 4.37 0.31 9.74
CA VAL A 94 5.34 -0.68 10.21
C VAL A 94 6.80 -0.20 10.11
N GLY A 95 6.99 1.07 9.75
CA GLY A 95 8.29 1.73 9.76
C GLY A 95 9.06 1.63 8.44
N PHE A 96 8.45 1.19 7.34
CA PHE A 96 9.13 1.27 6.05
C PHE A 96 9.27 2.74 5.62
N SER A 97 10.37 3.03 4.92
CA SER A 97 10.56 4.33 4.30
C SER A 97 9.67 4.47 3.06
N GLY A 98 9.32 5.70 2.67
CA GLY A 98 8.61 5.93 1.42
C GLY A 98 9.37 5.38 0.22
N TRP A 99 10.71 5.46 0.24
CA TRP A 99 11.57 4.83 -0.77
C TRP A 99 11.38 3.30 -0.83
N THR A 100 11.41 2.62 0.32
CA THR A 100 11.17 1.17 0.40
C THR A 100 9.81 0.77 -0.14
N LEU A 101 8.78 1.59 0.10
CA LEU A 101 7.43 1.32 -0.35
C LEU A 101 7.26 1.56 -1.85
N LYS A 102 7.88 2.60 -2.40
CA LYS A 102 7.75 2.99 -3.81
C LYS A 102 8.67 2.24 -4.75
N ALA A 103 9.91 2.01 -4.34
CA ALA A 103 10.90 1.32 -5.14
C ALA A 103 10.79 -0.21 -5.00
N GLY A 104 9.82 -0.68 -4.22
CA GLY A 104 9.72 -2.07 -3.82
C GLY A 104 10.75 -2.45 -2.75
N ALA A 105 10.31 -3.30 -1.83
CA ALA A 105 11.11 -3.82 -0.73
C ALA A 105 12.44 -4.43 -1.15
N GLY A 106 12.44 -5.14 -2.30
CA GLY A 106 13.64 -5.79 -2.82
C GLY A 106 14.67 -4.79 -3.32
N TYR A 107 14.32 -3.99 -4.32
CA TYR A 107 15.25 -3.05 -4.93
C TYR A 107 15.75 -1.99 -3.93
N ALA A 108 14.91 -1.54 -3.00
CA ALA A 108 15.33 -0.61 -1.96
C ALA A 108 16.45 -1.17 -1.06
N GLN A 109 16.40 -2.44 -0.68
CA GLN A 109 17.46 -3.07 0.12
C GLN A 109 18.75 -3.23 -0.66
N TRP A 110 18.65 -3.57 -1.95
CA TRP A 110 19.81 -3.65 -2.85
C TRP A 110 20.51 -2.30 -2.96
N ALA A 111 19.75 -1.25 -3.28
CA ALA A 111 20.28 0.11 -3.41
C ALA A 111 20.89 0.65 -2.11
N ALA A 112 20.33 0.27 -0.95
CA ALA A 112 20.87 0.63 0.35
C ALA A 112 22.14 -0.17 0.75
N GLY A 113 22.59 -1.14 -0.05
CA GLY A 113 23.75 -1.98 0.26
C GLY A 113 23.58 -2.86 1.50
N THR A 114 22.34 -3.07 1.94
CA THR A 114 22.01 -3.76 3.21
C THR A 114 21.84 -5.27 3.05
N SER A 115 21.92 -5.79 1.81
CA SER A 115 21.77 -7.21 1.52
C SER A 115 23.05 -8.01 1.81
N PRO A 116 22.97 -9.14 2.54
CA PRO A 116 24.11 -10.05 2.73
C PRO A 116 24.72 -10.55 1.40
N LYS A 117 26.00 -10.95 1.40
CA LYS A 117 26.63 -11.54 0.20
C LYS A 117 25.86 -12.77 -0.32
N GLY A 118 25.65 -12.83 -1.63
CA GLY A 118 24.91 -13.93 -2.29
C GLY A 118 23.41 -13.95 -1.99
N TYR A 119 22.87 -12.87 -1.43
CA TYR A 119 21.43 -12.73 -1.13
C TYR A 119 20.57 -12.71 -2.39
N TRP A 120 20.92 -11.85 -3.36
CA TRP A 120 20.17 -11.69 -4.61
C TRP A 120 20.19 -12.95 -5.47
N SER A 121 21.31 -13.67 -5.48
CA SER A 121 21.47 -14.93 -6.22
C SER A 121 20.59 -16.07 -5.68
N ARG A 122 20.29 -16.08 -4.36
CA ARG A 122 19.41 -17.08 -3.73
C ARG A 122 17.92 -16.71 -3.80
N ARG A 123 17.62 -15.49 -4.25
CA ARG A 123 16.29 -14.85 -4.15
C ARG A 123 15.77 -14.31 -5.48
N ALA A 124 16.50 -14.49 -6.58
CA ALA A 124 16.03 -14.14 -7.93
C ALA A 124 14.63 -14.70 -8.21
N ASP A 125 14.33 -15.90 -7.68
CA ASP A 125 13.01 -16.55 -7.82
C ASP A 125 11.93 -16.03 -6.86
N THR A 126 12.29 -15.26 -5.82
CA THR A 126 11.34 -14.83 -4.76
C THR A 126 11.02 -13.33 -4.78
N PHE A 127 11.95 -12.50 -5.25
CA PHE A 127 11.70 -11.06 -5.47
C PHE A 127 11.27 -10.74 -6.90
N GLY A 128 11.42 -11.67 -7.85
CA GLY A 128 10.94 -11.57 -9.24
C GLY A 128 9.42 -11.71 -9.40
N ASP A 129 8.65 -11.28 -8.41
CA ASP A 129 7.19 -11.19 -8.55
C ASP A 129 6.90 -9.98 -9.43
N ALA A 130 6.81 -10.23 -10.74
CA ALA A 130 6.53 -9.21 -11.74
C ALA A 130 5.30 -8.37 -11.35
N ASP A 131 4.32 -8.95 -10.65
CA ASP A 131 3.12 -8.26 -10.17
C ASP A 131 3.42 -7.13 -9.17
N VAL A 132 4.40 -7.31 -8.29
CA VAL A 132 4.78 -6.29 -7.30
C VAL A 132 5.63 -5.20 -7.97
N ILE A 133 6.54 -5.58 -8.86
CA ILE A 133 7.38 -4.63 -9.60
C ILE A 133 6.51 -3.81 -10.59
N ALA A 134 5.63 -4.46 -11.34
CA ALA A 134 4.72 -3.82 -12.27
C ALA A 134 3.74 -2.85 -11.58
N ALA A 135 3.29 -3.17 -10.36
CA ALA A 135 2.48 -2.26 -9.54
C ALA A 135 3.23 -0.97 -9.14
N PHE A 136 4.56 -0.91 -9.30
CA PHE A 136 5.36 0.29 -9.04
C PHE A 136 5.73 1.06 -10.31
N ASP A 137 5.43 0.56 -11.50
CA ASP A 137 5.76 1.23 -12.76
C ASP A 137 4.65 2.22 -13.22
N ASP A 138 3.42 2.06 -12.72
CA ASP A 138 2.29 2.96 -13.04
C ASP A 138 2.35 4.26 -12.18
N PRO A 139 2.39 5.46 -12.79
CA PRO A 139 2.35 6.74 -12.08
C PRO A 139 1.15 6.90 -11.13
N LYS A 140 -0.01 6.36 -11.49
CA LYS A 140 -1.23 6.38 -10.67
C LYS A 140 -1.06 5.54 -9.41
N ASP A 141 -0.44 4.37 -9.53
CA ASP A 141 -0.17 3.50 -8.39
C ASP A 141 0.83 4.13 -7.44
N GLN A 142 1.88 4.76 -7.98
CA GLN A 142 2.85 5.54 -7.21
C GLN A 142 2.20 6.72 -6.47
N ALA A 143 1.26 7.42 -7.12
CA ALA A 143 0.49 8.49 -6.50
C ALA A 143 -0.39 7.96 -5.35
N ALA A 144 -1.11 6.86 -5.58
CA ALA A 144 -1.93 6.20 -4.58
C ALA A 144 -1.10 5.76 -3.35
N ILE A 145 0.06 5.13 -3.57
CA ILE A 145 0.99 4.75 -2.49
C ILE A 145 1.47 5.99 -1.73
N GLN A 146 1.81 7.08 -2.43
CA GLN A 146 2.25 8.32 -1.81
C GLN A 146 1.16 8.96 -0.94
N ILE A 147 -0.11 8.91 -1.38
CA ILE A 147 -1.25 9.37 -0.57
C ILE A 147 -1.32 8.53 0.71
N GLY A 148 -1.25 7.20 0.62
CA GLY A 148 -1.23 6.32 1.78
C GLY A 148 -0.14 6.66 2.79
N ILE A 149 1.10 6.87 2.30
CA ILE A 149 2.24 7.30 3.13
C ILE A 149 1.92 8.63 3.84
N ALA A 150 1.46 9.63 3.10
CA ALA A 150 1.16 10.95 3.64
C ALA A 150 0.04 10.90 4.69
N LEU A 151 -1.00 10.09 4.47
CA LEU A 151 -2.08 9.90 5.43
C LEU A 151 -1.57 9.31 6.75
N TRP A 152 -0.67 8.33 6.70
CA TRP A 152 -0.07 7.80 7.94
C TRP A 152 0.81 8.84 8.64
N ASP A 153 1.67 9.52 7.90
CA ASP A 153 2.61 10.51 8.47
C ASP A 153 1.84 11.67 9.15
N SER A 154 0.73 12.12 8.55
CA SER A 154 -0.10 13.21 9.07
C SER A 154 -1.03 12.77 10.21
N TYR A 155 -1.75 11.67 10.05
CA TYR A 155 -2.90 11.34 10.92
C TYR A 155 -2.68 10.11 11.78
N LYS A 156 -1.79 9.19 11.38
CA LYS A 156 -1.64 7.87 12.02
C LYS A 156 -3.03 7.24 12.21
N LEU A 157 -3.30 6.66 13.39
CA LEU A 157 -4.58 6.02 13.70
C LEU A 157 -5.80 6.96 13.79
N ASN A 158 -5.59 8.28 13.74
CA ASN A 158 -6.67 9.28 13.77
C ASN A 158 -7.28 9.55 12.39
N ILE A 159 -6.89 8.80 11.36
CA ILE A 159 -7.47 8.88 10.02
C ILE A 159 -8.99 8.61 10.04
N THR A 160 -9.74 9.36 9.23
CA THR A 160 -11.18 9.18 9.00
C THR A 160 -11.46 8.95 7.50
N SER A 161 -12.67 8.47 7.18
CA SER A 161 -13.12 8.33 5.78
C SER A 161 -13.12 9.67 5.05
N ASP A 162 -13.46 10.75 5.75
CA ASP A 162 -13.56 12.09 5.18
C ASP A 162 -12.18 12.65 4.85
N LEU A 163 -11.20 12.45 5.73
CA LEU A 163 -9.79 12.83 5.47
C LEU A 163 -9.21 12.06 4.28
N LEU A 164 -9.56 10.78 4.13
CA LEU A 164 -9.18 10.02 2.94
C LEU A 164 -9.85 10.56 1.67
N LEU A 165 -11.16 10.83 1.73
CA LEU A 165 -11.91 11.35 0.59
C LEU A 165 -11.38 12.74 0.17
N GLU A 166 -11.05 13.60 1.12
CA GLU A 166 -10.40 14.89 0.87
C GLU A 166 -9.05 14.70 0.18
N ALA A 167 -8.22 13.79 0.66
CA ALA A 167 -6.92 13.49 0.04
C ALA A 167 -7.07 12.99 -1.41
N LEU A 168 -8.08 12.17 -1.70
CA LEU A 168 -8.38 11.73 -3.08
C LEU A 168 -8.76 12.93 -3.97
N ARG A 169 -9.65 13.79 -3.49
CA ARG A 169 -10.11 14.97 -4.23
C ARG A 169 -8.98 15.94 -4.54
N LEU A 170 -8.08 16.16 -3.57
CA LEU A 170 -6.89 17.00 -3.74
C LEU A 170 -5.89 16.42 -4.75
N ASN A 171 -5.84 15.09 -4.92
CA ASN A 171 -4.88 14.40 -5.79
C ASN A 171 -5.51 13.80 -7.05
N ARG A 172 -6.75 14.16 -7.39
CA ARG A 172 -7.54 13.56 -8.49
C ARG A 172 -6.79 13.47 -9.82
N SER A 173 -6.06 14.52 -10.20
CA SER A 173 -5.32 14.57 -11.47
C SER A 173 -4.25 13.49 -11.59
N SER A 174 -3.58 13.16 -10.48
CA SER A 174 -2.56 12.10 -10.42
C SER A 174 -3.16 10.70 -10.30
N LEU A 175 -4.46 10.57 -9.98
CA LEU A 175 -5.15 9.30 -9.81
C LEU A 175 -5.94 8.87 -11.06
N GLN A 176 -6.05 9.74 -12.06
CA GLN A 176 -6.76 9.51 -13.31
C GLN A 176 -5.84 9.25 -14.51
N THR A 177 -4.52 9.22 -14.29
CA THR A 177 -3.57 8.95 -15.37
C THR A 177 -3.70 7.50 -15.83
N ARG A 178 -3.84 7.31 -17.14
CA ARG A 178 -3.78 6.02 -17.83
C ARG A 178 -2.38 5.79 -18.37
#